data_AF-A0A925ZTW3-F1
#
_entry.id   AF-A0A925ZTW3-F1
#
_cell.length_a   1.000
_cell.length_b   1.000
_cell.length_c   1.000
_cell.angle_alpha   90.00
_cell.angle_beta   90.00
_cell.angle_gamma   90.00
#
_symmetry.space_group_name_H-M   'P 1'
#
loop_
_entity.id
_entity.type
_entity.pdbx_description
1 polymer ?
#
loop_
_entity_poly.entity_id
_entity_poly.type
_entity_poly.pdbx_seq_one_letter_code
_entity_poly.pdbx_strand_id
1 'polypeptide(L)'
;MAALSLAFYRVPADNATQVGSVKVVRDRHGQLYLAGSKVVEATPSGAFLALTLASGAQYIVRTRDYDALRQPATPAAPPRRKR
;
A
#
# COMPACT_ATOMS: atom_id res chain seq x y z
N MET A 1 -5.62 -15.53 2.54
CA MET A 1 -5.09 -14.15 2.71
C MET A 1 -4.27 -13.83 1.47
N ALA A 2 -4.68 -12.86 0.66
CA ALA A 2 -3.90 -12.45 -0.51
C ALA A 2 -2.70 -11.61 -0.02
N ALA A 3 -1.50 -12.19 -0.05
CA ALA A 3 -0.28 -11.44 0.18
C ALA A 3 0.02 -10.65 -1.09
N LEU A 4 -0.10 -9.34 -1.04
CA LEU A 4 0.18 -8.46 -2.16
C LEU A 4 1.59 -7.90 -2.01
N SER A 5 2.38 -7.98 -3.07
CA SER A 5 3.73 -7.40 -3.10
C SER A 5 3.63 -5.95 -3.53
N LEU A 6 4.07 -5.03 -2.67
CA LEU A 6 4.09 -3.59 -2.94
C LEU A 6 5.54 -3.16 -3.21
N ALA A 7 5.77 -2.52 -4.35
CA ALA A 7 7.10 -1.97 -4.66
C ALA A 7 7.41 -0.82 -3.70
N PHE A 8 8.61 -0.85 -3.11
CA PHE A 8 9.12 0.26 -2.32
C PHE A 8 10.32 0.90 -2.98
N TYR A 9 10.39 2.21 -2.80
CA TYR A 9 11.34 3.11 -3.41
C TYR A 9 12.18 3.72 -2.29
N ARG A 10 13.42 4.11 -2.62
CA ARG A 10 14.25 4.94 -1.77
C ARG A 10 14.51 6.22 -2.54
N VAL A 11 14.23 7.34 -1.90
CA VAL A 11 14.38 8.66 -2.51
C VAL A 11 15.52 9.37 -1.79
N PRO A 12 16.71 9.49 -2.41
CA PRO A 12 17.63 10.56 -2.15
C PRO A 12 17.47 11.63 -3.25
N ALA A 13 16.91 12.77 -2.85
CA ALA A 13 16.87 14.08 -3.50
C ALA A 13 16.41 14.23 -4.97
N ASP A 14 16.81 13.39 -5.93
CA ASP A 14 16.61 13.69 -7.37
C ASP A 14 15.98 12.57 -8.20
N ASN A 15 16.09 11.30 -7.79
CA ASN A 15 15.47 10.18 -8.51
C ASN A 15 14.92 9.12 -7.55
N ALA A 16 13.65 8.76 -7.73
CA ALA A 16 13.03 7.67 -6.98
C ALA A 16 13.47 6.32 -7.57
N THR A 17 14.45 5.68 -6.94
CA THR A 17 14.91 4.34 -7.35
C THR A 17 14.09 3.27 -6.65
N GLN A 18 13.53 2.33 -7.42
CA GLN A 18 12.88 1.15 -6.85
C GLN A 18 13.95 0.28 -6.19
N VAL A 19 13.85 0.06 -4.89
CA VAL A 19 14.80 -0.78 -4.14
C VAL A 19 14.36 -2.23 -4.14
N GLY A 20 13.05 -2.46 -4.09
CA GLY A 20 12.51 -3.82 -4.10
C GLY A 20 11.00 -3.85 -3.91
N SER A 21 10.53 -4.97 -3.37
CA SER A 21 9.12 -5.17 -3.03
C SER A 21 8.98 -5.69 -1.61
N VAL A 22 7.96 -5.22 -0.90
CA VAL A 22 7.61 -5.64 0.45
C VAL A 22 6.23 -6.29 0.45
N LYS A 23 6.08 -7.37 1.22
CA LYS A 23 4.78 -8.03 1.38
C LYS A 23 3.87 -7.17 2.24
N VAL A 24 2.67 -6.95 1.74
CA VAL A 24 1.58 -6.28 2.45
C VAL A 24 0.54 -7.31 2.83
N VAL A 25 0.18 -7.30 4.11
CA VAL A 25 -0.87 -8.14 4.67
C VAL A 25 -1.95 -7.22 5.21
N ARG A 26 -3.19 -7.49 4.82
CA ARG A 26 -4.37 -6.83 5.36
C ARG A 26 -5.03 -7.73 6.37
N ASP A 27 -5.28 -7.20 7.56
CA ASP A 27 -6.02 -7.89 8.60
C ASP A 27 -7.56 -7.73 8.41
N ARG A 28 -8.34 -8.53 9.13
CA ARG A 28 -9.81 -8.53 9.13
C ARG A 28 -10.40 -7.17 9.53
N HIS A 29 -9.67 -6.41 10.34
CA HIS A 29 -10.05 -5.05 10.73
C HIS A 29 -9.69 -3.97 9.68
N GLY A 30 -9.17 -4.37 8.52
CA GLY A 30 -8.76 -3.44 7.47
C GLY A 30 -7.39 -2.81 7.68
N GLN A 31 -6.68 -3.21 8.75
CA GLN A 31 -5.36 -2.69 9.05
C GLN A 31 -4.30 -3.30 8.10
N LEU A 32 -3.40 -2.45 7.61
CA LEU A 32 -2.29 -2.86 6.76
C LEU A 32 -1.02 -3.09 7.58
N TYR A 33 -0.36 -4.19 7.28
CA TYR A 33 0.94 -4.60 7.84
C TYR A 33 1.94 -4.75 6.70
N LEU A 34 3.12 -4.14 6.85
CA LEU A 34 4.24 -4.28 5.92
C LEU A 34 5.42 -4.91 6.67
N ALA A 35 6.05 -5.91 6.05
CA ALA A 35 7.18 -6.63 6.65
C ALA A 35 6.90 -7.13 8.10
N GLY A 36 5.63 -7.49 8.39
CA GLY A 36 5.21 -7.92 9.73
C GLY A 36 4.94 -6.79 10.74
N SER A 37 5.11 -5.52 10.37
CA SER A 37 4.85 -4.36 11.23
C SER A 37 3.64 -3.56 10.76
N LYS A 38 2.84 -3.04 11.71
CA LYS A 38 1.65 -2.24 11.43
C LYS A 38 2.05 -0.87 10.85
N VAL A 39 1.34 -0.41 9.83
CA VAL A 39 1.42 1.00 9.39
C VAL A 39 0.74 1.88 10.43
N VAL A 40 1.50 2.81 10.99
CA VAL A 40 1.00 3.80 11.97
C VAL A 40 0.73 5.15 11.33
N GLU A 41 1.51 5.51 10.31
CA GLU A 41 1.38 6.80 9.63
C GLU A 41 1.64 6.64 8.14
N ALA A 42 1.00 7.50 7.35
CA ALA A 42 1.01 7.44 5.90
C ALA A 42 1.02 8.87 5.37
N THR A 43 2.21 9.40 5.08
CA THR A 43 2.43 10.80 4.68
C THR A 43 2.49 10.91 3.16
N PRO A 44 1.54 11.60 2.51
CA PRO A 44 1.59 11.82 1.07
C PRO A 44 2.71 12.78 0.69
N SER A 45 3.47 12.43 -0.34
CA SER A 45 4.57 13.21 -0.91
C SER A 45 4.46 13.19 -2.44
N GLY A 46 3.45 13.88 -2.97
CA GLY A 46 3.15 13.92 -4.40
C GLY A 46 2.69 12.57 -4.93
N ALA A 47 3.43 12.00 -5.90
CA ALA A 47 3.14 10.69 -6.48
C ALA A 47 3.49 9.50 -5.57
N PHE A 48 4.21 9.77 -4.48
CA PHE A 48 4.66 8.78 -3.50
C PHE A 48 4.00 9.01 -2.14
N LEU A 49 4.07 7.98 -1.31
CA LEU A 49 3.50 7.93 0.02
C LEU A 49 4.54 7.32 0.96
N ALA A 50 4.93 8.07 1.98
CA ALA A 50 5.86 7.62 3.00
C ALA A 50 5.07 6.94 4.13
N LEU A 51 5.22 5.63 4.24
CA LEU A 51 4.60 4.80 5.26
C LEU A 51 5.56 4.65 6.44
N THR A 52 5.14 5.12 7.61
CA THR A 52 5.84 4.89 8.87
C THR A 52 5.24 3.67 9.55
N LEU A 53 6.08 2.70 9.90
CA LEU A 53 5.69 1.50 10.61
C LEU A 53 5.84 1.67 12.12
N ALA A 54 5.10 0.88 12.90
CA ALA A 54 5.21 0.86 14.36
C ALA A 54 6.62 0.48 14.86
N SER A 55 7.40 -0.22 14.03
CA SER A 55 8.80 -0.56 14.29
C SER A 55 9.77 0.63 14.13
N GLY A 56 9.29 1.78 13.65
CA GLY A 56 10.11 2.95 13.30
C GLY A 56 10.69 2.91 11.88
N ALA A 57 10.49 1.81 11.15
CA ALA A 57 10.90 1.74 9.74
C ALA A 57 10.01 2.61 8.85
N GLN A 58 10.61 3.25 7.84
CA GLN A 58 9.91 4.06 6.85
C GLN A 58 10.06 3.45 5.45
N TYR A 59 8.95 3.35 4.73
CA TYR A 59 8.90 2.85 3.36
C TYR A 59 8.24 3.87 2.45
N ILE A 60 8.87 4.18 1.32
CA ILE A 60 8.26 5.05 0.31
C ILE A 60 7.65 4.16 -0.75
N VAL A 61 6.35 4.31 -0.98
CA VAL A 61 5.58 3.53 -1.97
C VAL A 61 4.85 4.48 -2.91
N ARG A 62 4.33 3.99 -4.03
CA ARG A 62 3.48 4.84 -4.89
C ARG A 62 2.08 4.93 -4.31
N THR A 63 1.51 6.14 -4.30
CA THR A 63 0.16 6.41 -3.77
C THR A 63 -0.88 5.52 -4.45
N ARG A 64 -0.82 5.43 -5.80
CA ARG A 64 -1.74 4.59 -6.60
C ARG A 64 -1.70 3.10 -6.23
N ASP A 65 -0.51 2.57 -5.95
CA ASP A 65 -0.33 1.15 -5.64
C ASP A 65 -0.82 0.88 -4.22
N TYR A 66 -0.62 1.84 -3.30
CA TYR A 66 -1.15 1.77 -1.95
C TYR A 66 -2.69 1.89 -1.90
N ASP A 67 -3.30 2.78 -2.68
CA ASP A 67 -4.75 2.94 -2.75
C ASP A 67 -5.45 1.69 -3.30
N ALA A 68 -4.83 1.01 -4.27
CA ALA A 68 -5.33 -0.26 -4.80
C ALA A 68 -5.39 -1.36 -3.72
N LEU A 69 -4.50 -1.32 -2.72
CA LEU A 69 -4.51 -2.25 -1.58
C LEU A 69 -5.54 -1.86 -0.51
N ARG A 70 -5.79 -0.55 -0.38
CA ARG A 70 -6.70 0.00 0.63
C ARG A 70 -8.16 -0.21 0.24
N GLN A 71 -8.49 -0.07 -1.04
CA GLN A 71 -9.84 -0.35 -1.52
C GLN A 71 -10.17 -1.84 -1.28
N PRO A 72 -11.23 -2.16 -0.50
CA PRO A 72 -11.79 -3.50 -0.57
C PRO A 72 -12.18 -3.72 -2.03
N ALA A 73 -11.80 -4.85 -2.63
CA ALA A 73 -12.25 -5.23 -3.96
C ALA A 73 -13.77 -5.05 -3.98
N THR A 74 -14.23 -3.95 -4.57
CA THR A 74 -15.65 -3.66 -4.62
C THR A 74 -16.20 -4.76 -5.51
N PRO A 75 -17.10 -5.64 -5.03
CA PRO A 75 -17.68 -6.63 -5.90
C PRO A 75 -18.38 -5.83 -7.00
N ALA A 76 -17.87 -5.94 -8.23
CA ALA A 76 -18.45 -5.30 -9.39
C ALA A 76 -19.95 -5.58 -9.37
N ALA A 77 -20.75 -4.52 -9.32
CA ALA A 77 -22.20 -4.62 -9.27
C ALA A 77 -22.68 -5.57 -10.39
N PRO A 78 -23.60 -6.52 -10.10
CA PRO A 78 -24.07 -7.44 -11.12
C PRO A 78 -24.71 -6.65 -12.27
N PRO A 79 -24.48 -7.03 -13.54
CA PRO A 79 -25.12 -6.36 -14.65
C PRO A 79 -26.63 -6.48 -14.48
N ARG A 80 -27.28 -5.33 -14.29
CA ARG A 80 -28.74 -5.21 -14.19
C ARG A 80 -29.33 -5.74 -15.49
N ARG A 81 -29.78 -6.99 -15.49
CA ARG A 81 -30.48 -7.61 -16.61
C ARG A 81 -31.83 -6.91 -16.72
N LYS A 82 -31.95 -5.95 -17.66
CA LYS A 82 -33.23 -5.36 -18.05
C LYS A 82 -34.11 -6.49 -18.60
N ARG A 83 -35.27 -6.70 -17.97
CA ARG A 83 -36.41 -7.41 -18.56
C ARG A 83 -37.15 -6.47 -19.48
#